data_AF-A0A946VWG8-F1
#
_entry.id   AF-A0A946VWG8-F1
#
_cell.length_a   1.000
_cell.length_b   1.000
_cell.length_c   1.000
_cell.angle_alpha   90.00
_cell.angle_beta   90.00
_cell.angle_gamma   90.00
#
_symmetry.space_group_name_H-M   'P 1'
#
loop_
_entity.id
_entity.type
_entity.pdbx_description
1 polymer ?
#
loop_
_entity_poly.entity_id
_entity_poly.type
_entity_poly.pdbx_seq_one_letter_code
_entity_poly.pdbx_strand_id
1 'polypeptide(L)' 'MANKSKKAAPVANRQDLEQHIAQFLKAGGKVQKIPSGVSGQTSTSGPRQIVLSHKTS' A
#
# COMPACT_ATOMS: atom_id res chain seq x y z
N MET A 1 4.80 -26.22 6.27
CA MET A 1 4.36 -24.86 5.90
C MET A 1 3.72 -24.23 7.13
N ALA A 2 4.38 -23.26 7.78
CA ALA A 2 3.88 -22.67 9.02
C ALA A 2 2.64 -21.80 8.75
N ASN A 3 1.47 -22.25 9.20
CA ASN A 3 0.24 -21.47 9.17
C ASN A 3 0.32 -20.39 10.26
N LYS A 4 0.76 -19.18 9.90
CA LYS A 4 0.64 -18.01 10.77
C LYS A 4 -0.85 -17.70 10.90
N SER A 5 -1.38 -17.85 12.11
CA SER A 5 -2.75 -17.45 12.43
C SER A 5 -2.96 -15.99 12.04
N LYS A 6 -4.02 -15.72 11.27
CA LYS A 6 -4.47 -14.35 10.99
C LYS A 6 -4.84 -13.74 12.35
N LYS A 7 -3.97 -12.91 12.91
CA LYS A 7 -4.33 -12.11 14.08
C LYS A 7 -5.53 -11.27 13.68
N ALA A 8 -6.64 -11.42 14.40
CA ALA A 8 -7.81 -10.58 14.26
C ALA A 8 -7.35 -9.12 14.38
N ALA A 9 -7.82 -8.27 13.46
CA ALA A 9 -7.55 -6.84 13.55
C ALA A 9 -8.07 -6.35 14.92
N PRO A 10 -7.25 -5.62 15.70
CA PRO A 10 -7.73 -5.04 16.94
C PRO A 10 -8.93 -4.15 16.63
N VAL A 11 -10.02 -4.32 17.38
CA VAL A 11 -11.12 -3.34 17.39
C VAL A 11 -10.57 -2.10 18.07
N ALA A 12 -9.96 -1.21 17.28
CA ALA A 12 -9.34 0.00 17.80
C ALA A 12 -10.41 1.05 18.06
N ASN A 13 -10.57 1.45 19.32
CA ASN A 13 -11.41 2.58 19.67
C ASN A 13 -10.65 3.89 19.42
N ARG A 14 -11.38 5.00 19.29
CA ARG A 14 -10.77 6.34 19.07
C ARG A 14 -9.69 6.68 20.10
N GLN A 15 -9.92 6.29 21.35
CA GLN A 15 -9.00 6.49 22.47
C GLN A 15 -7.68 5.72 22.28
N ASP A 16 -7.74 4.49 21.77
CA ASP A 16 -6.54 3.68 21.52
C ASP A 16 -5.69 4.29 20.41
N LEU A 17 -6.33 4.77 19.35
CA LEU A 17 -5.64 5.43 18.24
C LEU A 17 -4.87 6.68 18.69
N GLU A 18 -5.48 7.50 19.55
CA GLU A 18 -4.82 8.69 20.10
C GLU A 18 -3.58 8.33 20.93
N GLN A 19 -3.65 7.27 21.73
CA GLN A 19 -2.51 6.78 22.51
C GLN A 19 -1.38 6.26 21.61
N HIS A 20 -1.71 5.48 20.58
CA HIS A 20 -0.72 4.97 19.63
C HIS A 20 -0.03 6.10 18.86
N ILE A 21 -0.79 7.12 18.42
CA ILE A 21 -0.23 8.29 17.74
C ILE A 21 0.71 9.06 18.69
N ALA A 22 0.31 9.27 19.94
CA ALA A 22 1.13 9.97 20.93
C ALA A 22 2.45 9.23 21.23
N GLN A 23 2.40 7.90 21.36
CA GLN A 23 3.59 7.07 21.54
C GLN A 23 4.52 7.13 20.32
N PHE A 24 3.96 7.06 19.12
CA PHE A 24 4.72 7.14 17.86
C PHE A 24 5.47 8.48 17.74
N LEU A 25 4.79 9.59 18.03
CA LEU A 25 5.42 10.92 18.01
C LEU A 25 6.48 11.08 19.09
N LYS A 26 6.23 10.58 20.32
CA LYS A 26 7.22 10.60 21.43
C LYS A 26 8.48 9.79 21.11
N ALA A 27 8.35 8.68 20.38
CA ALA A 27 9.47 7.86 19.94
C ALA A 27 10.32 8.52 18.83
N GLY A 28 9.99 9.74 18.41
CA GLY A 28 10.67 10.44 17.32
C GLY A 28 10.20 9.99 15.92
N GLY A 29 9.10 9.23 15.85
CA GLY A 29 8.47 8.85 14.60
C GLY A 29 7.90 10.06 13.87
N LYS A 30 8.07 10.11 12.55
CA LYS A 30 7.53 11.19 11.70
C LYS A 30 6.39 10.65 10.85
N VAL A 31 5.23 11.31 10.92
CA VAL A 31 4.12 11.01 10.01
C VAL A 31 4.50 11.53 8.62
N GLN A 32 4.70 10.62 7.68
CA GLN A 32 4.99 10.99 6.30
C GLN A 32 3.71 11.49 5.65
N LYS A 33 3.67 12.80 5.35
CA LYS A 33 2.62 13.37 4.53
C LYS A 33 2.94 13.05 3.08
N ILE A 34 2.31 12.00 2.55
CA ILE A 34 2.38 11.71 1.12
C ILE A 34 1.59 12.83 0.43
N PRO A 35 2.20 13.61 -0.49
CA PRO A 35 1.46 14.60 -1.26
C PRO A 35 0.34 13.86 -1.98
N SER A 36 -0.88 14.37 -1.90
CA SER A 36 -2.05 13.82 -2.58
C SER A 36 -1.95 14.07 -4.09
N GLY A 37 -1.00 13.40 -4.72
CA GLY A 37 -0.94 13.13 -6.15
C GLY A 37 -1.09 11.63 -6.33
N VAL A 38 -1.65 11.21 -7.47
CA VAL A 38 -1.90 9.79 -7.78
C VAL A 38 -0.61 9.02 -7.56
N SER A 39 -0.56 8.14 -6.56
CA SER A 39 0.45 7.09 -6.48
C SER A 39 0.50 6.42 -7.85
N GLY A 40 1.61 6.60 -8.55
CA GLY A 40 1.68 6.66 -10.01
C GLY A 40 1.24 5.40 -10.73
N GLN A 41 -0.07 5.31 -10.97
CA GLN A 41 -0.66 4.66 -12.13
C GLN A 41 0.22 4.99 -13.35
N THR A 42 0.97 4.02 -13.85
CA THR A 42 1.52 4.13 -15.20
C THR A 42 0.32 4.19 -16.13
N SER A 43 0.00 5.37 -16.67
CA SER A 43 -0.89 5.42 -17.81
C SER A 43 -0.20 4.67 -18.94
N THR A 44 -0.46 3.38 -19.07
CA THR A 44 -0.20 2.61 -20.28
C THR A 44 -1.27 2.95 -21.32
N SER A 45 -1.53 4.26 -21.52
CA SER A 45 -2.35 4.76 -22.63
C SER A 45 -1.62 4.64 -23.99
N GLY A 46 -0.48 3.94 -24.01
CA GLY A 46 0.09 3.43 -25.24
C GLY A 46 -0.71 2.25 -25.82
N PRO A 47 -0.60 1.97 -27.13
CA PRO A 47 -1.35 0.91 -27.79
C PRO A 47 -1.14 -0.45 -27.12
N ARG A 48 -2.23 -1.10 -26.70
CA ARG A 48 -2.26 -2.42 -26.04
C ARG A 48 -2.21 -3.58 -27.04
N GLN A 49 -1.65 -3.37 -28.22
CA GLN A 49 -1.60 -4.40 -29.26
C GLN A 49 -0.17 -4.90 -29.43
N ILE A 50 0.09 -6.12 -28.94
CA ILE A 50 1.29 -6.87 -29.28
C ILE A 50 0.99 -7.56 -30.62
N VAL A 51 1.61 -7.11 -31.71
CA VAL A 51 1.50 -7.79 -33.00
C VAL A 51 2.46 -8.98 -33.00
N LEU A 52 1.93 -10.19 -32.84
CA LEU A 52 2.69 -11.42 -33.04
C LEU A 52 2.78 -11.70 -34.54
N SER A 53 3.69 -11.02 -35.24
CA SER A 53 3.97 -11.34 -36.64
C SER A 53 4.59 -12.74 -36.76
N HIS A 54 3.82 -13.60 -37.44
CA HIS A 54 4.13 -14.84 -38.17
C HIS A 54 5.16 -15.81 -37.57
N LYS A 55 4.67 -16.96 -37.09
CA LYS A 55 5.46 -18.19 -37.04
C LYS A 55 6.02 -18.44 -38.45
N THR A 56 7.33 -18.32 -38.63
CA THR A 56 7.99 -18.91 -39.78
C THR A 56 7.84 -20.43 -39.68
N SER A 57 7.36 -21.03 -40.76
CA SER A 57 7.27 -22.49 -40.94
C SER A 57 8.62 -23.17 -40.82
#